data_AF-A0A1G7FJZ4-F1
#
_entry.id   AF-A0A1G7FJZ4-F1
#
_cell.length_a   1.000
_cell.length_b   1.000
_cell.length_c   1.000
_cell.angle_alpha   90.00
_cell.angle_beta   90.00
_cell.angle_gamma   90.00
#
_symmetry.space_group_name_H-M   'P 1'
#
loop_
_entity.id
_entity.type
_entity.pdbx_description
1 polymer ?
#
loop_
_entity_poly.entity_id
_entity_poly.type
_entity_poly.pdbx_seq_one_letter_code
_entity_poly.pdbx_strand_id
1 'polypeptide(L)'
;MKIKALLVILLFIAPFFTKAQTVEISASESDAKIVVDGQLLGTGNMKIKVPKNSCVNVKVQKAGYLKYEQTFCNKKGMADPPKKQFFDMKKDDAEEASIKTDQANIDFSIEVNKKQDPTEVWKKVNQIVTDYFDAIEVADKETSYLRTAWSIQSFMQNTIRTRLIIKLAKSEPLTYKVKLVSEYSGSALTSVKSDELFHDWDRVLRKYQNVISDFTTRLGNQ
;
A
#
# COMPACT_ATOMS: atom_id res chain seq x y z
N MET A 1 86.74 0.70 23.66
CA MET A 1 85.79 -0.35 23.24
C MET A 1 84.77 -0.58 24.36
N LYS A 2 83.59 0.07 24.32
CA LYS A 2 82.36 -0.34 25.05
C LYS A 2 81.16 0.22 24.29
N ILE A 3 80.49 -0.64 23.53
CA ILE A 3 79.25 -0.36 22.78
C ILE A 3 78.10 -0.37 23.78
N LYS A 4 77.35 0.73 23.90
CA LYS A 4 76.08 0.77 24.64
C LYS A 4 74.97 0.28 23.71
N ALA A 5 74.38 -0.85 24.03
CA ALA A 5 73.25 -1.42 23.30
C ALA A 5 72.00 -0.54 23.47
N LEU A 6 71.42 -0.13 22.34
CA LEU A 6 70.16 0.58 22.25
C LEU A 6 69.03 -0.46 22.21
N LEU A 7 68.17 -0.48 23.24
CA LEU A 7 67.03 -1.39 23.33
C LEU A 7 65.84 -0.80 22.54
N VAL A 8 65.51 -1.38 21.39
CA VAL A 8 64.34 -1.01 20.58
C VAL A 8 63.15 -1.85 21.03
N ILE A 9 62.12 -1.21 21.60
CA ILE A 9 60.85 -1.83 21.96
C ILE A 9 59.97 -1.88 20.70
N LEU A 10 59.75 -3.08 20.15
CA LEU A 10 58.74 -3.31 19.12
C LEU A 10 57.34 -3.35 19.76
N LEU A 11 56.53 -2.32 19.56
CA LEU A 11 55.09 -2.34 19.84
C LEU A 11 54.39 -3.21 18.78
N PHE A 12 54.04 -4.44 19.17
CA PHE A 12 53.12 -5.29 18.40
C PHE A 12 51.71 -4.68 18.48
N ILE A 13 51.30 -3.94 17.45
CA ILE A 13 49.89 -3.55 17.26
C ILE A 13 49.15 -4.79 16.75
N ALA A 14 48.52 -5.54 17.66
CA ALA A 14 47.64 -6.63 17.26
C ALA A 14 46.41 -6.04 16.54
N PRO A 15 46.10 -6.48 15.30
CA PRO A 15 44.86 -6.06 14.66
C PRO A 15 43.68 -6.61 15.47
N PHE A 16 42.87 -5.71 16.02
CA PHE A 16 41.59 -6.07 16.63
C PHE A 16 40.68 -6.65 15.54
N PHE A 17 40.64 -7.97 15.42
CA PHE A 17 39.67 -8.66 14.57
C PHE A 17 38.27 -8.48 15.17
N THR A 18 37.51 -7.54 14.64
CA THR A 18 36.09 -7.39 14.97
C THR A 18 35.30 -8.54 14.35
N LYS A 19 34.83 -9.48 15.18
CA LYS A 19 34.02 -10.62 14.74
C LYS A 19 32.64 -10.14 14.27
N ALA A 20 32.48 -9.97 12.96
CA ALA A 20 31.18 -9.79 12.33
C ALA A 20 30.40 -11.11 12.37
N GLN A 21 29.07 -11.02 12.54
CA GLN A 21 28.18 -12.17 12.48
C GLN A 21 27.54 -12.23 11.11
N THR A 22 27.47 -13.42 10.53
CA THR A 22 26.83 -13.62 9.22
C THR A 22 25.44 -14.22 9.43
N VAL A 23 24.43 -13.62 8.82
CA VAL A 23 23.06 -14.11 8.78
C VAL A 23 22.76 -14.54 7.35
N GLU A 24 22.28 -15.77 7.17
CA GLU A 24 21.74 -16.24 5.89
C GLU A 24 20.28 -15.80 5.79
N ILE A 25 19.98 -14.90 4.88
CA ILE A 25 18.62 -14.43 4.57
C ILE A 25 18.09 -15.25 3.40
N SER A 26 16.88 -15.79 3.54
CA SER A 26 16.16 -16.42 2.44
C SER A 26 14.67 -16.06 2.46
N ALA A 27 14.06 -16.02 1.29
CA ALA A 27 12.64 -15.79 1.08
C ALA A 27 12.01 -17.02 0.39
N SER A 28 10.72 -17.25 0.62
CA SER A 28 9.95 -18.27 -0.13
C SER A 28 9.90 -17.96 -1.63
N GLU A 29 10.00 -16.68 -2.00
CA GLU A 29 9.98 -16.18 -3.38
C GLU A 29 11.40 -15.85 -3.87
N SER A 30 11.88 -16.56 -4.90
CA SER A 30 13.29 -16.51 -5.34
C SER A 30 13.71 -15.20 -6.00
N ASP A 31 12.77 -14.42 -6.51
CA ASP A 31 12.94 -13.08 -7.10
C ASP A 31 12.63 -11.94 -6.11
N ALA A 32 12.28 -12.25 -4.85
CA ALA A 32 12.03 -11.24 -3.84
C ALA A 32 13.29 -10.40 -3.58
N LYS A 33 13.15 -9.08 -3.59
CA LYS A 33 14.25 -8.14 -3.38
C LYS A 33 14.62 -8.10 -1.90
N ILE A 34 15.91 -8.22 -1.61
CA ILE A 34 16.49 -8.10 -0.27
C ILE A 34 17.22 -6.75 -0.20
N VAL A 35 16.65 -5.83 0.58
CA VAL A 35 17.17 -4.47 0.79
C VAL A 35 17.74 -4.40 2.20
N VAL A 36 18.99 -3.97 2.33
CA VAL A 36 19.68 -3.83 3.62
C VAL A 36 20.07 -2.37 3.81
N ASP A 37 19.63 -1.75 4.89
CA ASP A 37 19.87 -0.33 5.20
C ASP A 37 19.55 0.60 4.01
N GLY A 38 18.49 0.29 3.28
CA GLY A 38 18.02 1.05 2.11
C GLY A 38 18.70 0.67 0.77
N GLN A 39 19.73 -0.17 0.78
CA GLN A 39 20.43 -0.60 -0.43
C GLN A 39 19.95 -1.99 -0.89
N LEU A 40 19.60 -2.13 -2.17
CA LEU A 40 19.29 -3.43 -2.77
C LEU A 40 20.58 -4.25 -2.90
N LEU A 41 20.69 -5.35 -2.16
CA LEU A 41 21.90 -6.18 -2.14
C LEU A 41 21.75 -7.53 -2.86
N GLY A 42 20.53 -7.98 -3.09
CA GLY A 42 20.29 -9.25 -3.76
C GLY A 42 18.81 -9.63 -3.87
N THR A 43 18.56 -10.87 -4.28
CA THR A 43 17.22 -11.43 -4.43
C THR A 43 17.16 -12.86 -3.93
N GLY A 44 16.03 -13.27 -3.34
CA GLY A 44 15.70 -14.65 -2.97
C GLY A 44 16.50 -15.21 -1.80
N ASN A 45 17.82 -15.30 -1.93
CA ASN A 45 18.72 -15.72 -0.87
C ASN A 45 20.05 -14.95 -0.90
N MET A 46 20.59 -14.61 0.26
CA MET A 46 21.92 -14.03 0.39
C MET A 46 22.47 -14.13 1.81
N LYS A 47 23.78 -13.99 1.96
CA LYS A 47 24.42 -13.82 3.27
C LYS A 47 24.68 -12.34 3.53
N ILE A 48 24.21 -11.84 4.66
CA ILE A 48 24.49 -10.49 5.13
C ILE A 48 25.47 -10.54 6.29
N LYS A 49 26.36 -9.55 6.37
CA LYS A 49 27.25 -9.37 7.52
C LYS A 49 26.62 -8.34 8.45
N VAL A 50 26.51 -8.67 9.73
CA VAL A 50 26.14 -7.78 10.82
C VAL A 50 27.42 -7.41 11.58
N PRO A 51 27.97 -6.21 11.36
CA PRO A 51 29.20 -5.78 12.03
C PRO A 51 29.06 -5.82 13.56
N LYS A 52 30.18 -6.00 14.25
CA LYS A 52 30.20 -5.96 15.72
C LYS A 52 29.78 -4.58 16.21
N ASN A 53 28.98 -4.55 17.27
CA ASN A 53 28.40 -3.36 17.90
C ASN A 53 27.44 -2.55 17.00
N SER A 54 26.93 -3.12 15.90
CA SER A 54 25.97 -2.44 15.01
C SER A 54 24.66 -3.21 14.85
N CYS A 55 23.70 -2.57 14.17
CA CYS A 55 22.47 -3.18 13.71
C CYS A 55 22.34 -2.95 12.20
N VAL A 56 21.67 -3.87 11.51
CA VAL A 56 21.30 -3.74 10.10
C VAL A 56 19.80 -3.98 9.96
N ASN A 57 19.13 -3.14 9.19
CA ASN A 57 17.71 -3.28 8.86
C ASN A 57 17.59 -4.03 7.54
N VAL A 58 16.81 -5.11 7.53
CA VAL A 58 16.59 -5.94 6.34
C VAL A 58 15.13 -5.87 5.96
N LYS A 59 14.87 -5.49 4.72
CA LYS A 59 13.54 -5.51 4.11
C LYS A 59 13.51 -6.54 2.98
N VAL A 60 12.52 -7.41 3.00
CA VAL A 60 12.26 -8.39 1.95
C VAL A 60 10.92 -8.05 1.29
N GLN A 61 10.93 -7.80 -0.02
CA GLN A 61 9.77 -7.29 -0.74
C GLN A 61 9.65 -7.84 -2.17
N LYS A 62 8.41 -8.10 -2.58
CA LYS A 62 8.01 -8.52 -3.92
C LYS A 62 6.63 -7.95 -4.22
N ALA A 63 6.38 -7.53 -5.46
CA ALA A 63 5.05 -7.06 -5.88
C ALA A 63 4.02 -8.19 -5.76
N GLY A 64 2.81 -7.91 -5.27
CA GLY A 64 1.79 -8.92 -4.98
C GLY A 64 1.96 -9.65 -3.64
N TYR A 65 2.96 -9.29 -2.81
CA TYR A 65 3.25 -9.92 -1.53
C TYR A 65 3.40 -8.89 -0.41
N LEU A 66 3.10 -9.32 0.81
CA LEU A 66 3.33 -8.52 2.01
C LEU A 66 4.83 -8.19 2.15
N LYS A 67 5.10 -7.04 2.76
CA LYS A 67 6.46 -6.55 3.00
C LYS A 67 6.94 -7.01 4.37
N TYR A 68 8.16 -7.52 4.44
CA TYR A 68 8.76 -7.99 5.68
C TYR A 68 9.94 -7.11 6.04
N GLU A 69 10.02 -6.68 7.29
CA GLU A 69 11.10 -5.86 7.82
C GLU A 69 11.57 -6.40 9.16
N GLN A 70 12.87 -6.63 9.28
CA GLN A 70 13.48 -7.13 10.52
C GLN A 70 14.85 -6.50 10.72
N THR A 71 15.15 -6.12 11.97
CA THR A 71 16.45 -5.57 12.36
C THR A 71 17.28 -6.63 13.06
N PHE A 72 18.52 -6.82 12.61
CA PHE A 72 19.50 -7.71 13.23
C PHE A 72 20.59 -6.92 13.91
N CYS A 73 20.87 -7.19 15.18
CA CYS A 73 21.84 -6.45 15.97
C CYS A 73 22.90 -7.35 16.59
N ASN A 74 24.17 -7.04 16.39
CA ASN A 74 25.31 -7.75 17.00
C ASN A 74 25.92 -6.86 18.09
N LYS A 75 25.19 -6.67 19.20
CA LYS A 75 25.58 -5.80 20.32
C LYS A 75 25.64 -6.59 21.62
N LYS A 76 26.59 -6.25 22.49
CA LYS A 76 26.70 -6.85 23.83
C LYS A 76 25.42 -6.57 24.62
N GLY A 77 24.88 -7.60 25.28
CA GLY A 77 23.65 -7.50 26.08
C GLY A 77 22.35 -7.64 25.27
N MET A 78 22.44 -7.89 23.96
CA MET A 78 21.30 -8.30 23.13
C MET A 78 21.49 -9.74 22.64
N ALA A 79 20.39 -10.38 22.24
CA ALA A 79 20.46 -11.69 21.62
C ALA A 79 21.25 -11.60 20.31
N ASP A 80 22.18 -12.54 20.10
CA ASP A 80 22.96 -12.61 18.87
C ASP A 80 22.03 -12.85 17.66
N PRO A 81 22.33 -12.26 16.48
CA PRO A 81 21.57 -12.51 15.26
C PRO A 81 21.49 -14.01 14.94
N PRO A 82 20.35 -14.51 14.44
CA PRO A 82 20.23 -15.92 14.07
C PRO A 82 21.22 -16.25 12.94
N LYS A 83 21.65 -17.51 12.84
CA LYS A 83 22.49 -17.95 11.71
C LYS A 83 21.73 -17.92 10.38
N LYS A 84 20.42 -18.16 10.43
CA LYS A 84 19.51 -18.16 9.28
C LYS A 84 18.21 -17.46 9.63
N GLN A 85 17.67 -16.69 8.71
CA GLN A 85 16.33 -16.13 8.75
C GLN A 85 15.63 -16.47 7.44
N PHE A 86 14.51 -17.19 7.54
CA PHE A 86 13.62 -17.46 6.42
C PHE A 86 12.39 -16.54 6.51
N PHE A 87 12.01 -15.95 5.38
CA PHE A 87 10.81 -15.14 5.22
C PHE A 87 9.80 -15.88 4.35
N ASP A 88 8.76 -16.42 4.99
CA ASP A 88 7.62 -17.01 4.30
C ASP A 88 6.68 -15.89 3.82
N MET A 89 6.80 -15.53 2.55
CA MET A 89 6.10 -14.40 1.95
C MET A 89 4.67 -14.75 1.59
N LYS A 90 3.73 -14.08 2.26
CA LYS A 90 2.30 -14.18 1.97
C LYS A 90 1.91 -13.18 0.89
N LYS A 91 0.92 -13.56 0.06
CA LYS A 91 0.33 -12.64 -0.92
C LYS A 91 -0.29 -11.44 -0.22
N ASP A 92 -0.24 -10.29 -0.88
CA ASP A 92 -0.91 -9.08 -0.43
C ASP A 92 -2.42 -9.20 -0.69
N ASP A 93 -3.18 -9.31 0.40
CA ASP A 93 -4.62 -9.47 0.40
C ASP A 93 -5.36 -8.24 -0.15
N ALA A 94 -4.80 -7.03 0.04
CA ALA A 94 -5.36 -5.81 -0.55
C ALA A 94 -5.13 -5.79 -2.07
N GLU A 95 -3.97 -6.22 -2.55
CA GLU A 95 -3.68 -6.30 -3.98
C GLU A 95 -4.54 -7.37 -4.67
N GLU A 96 -4.74 -8.53 -4.04
CA GLU A 96 -5.59 -9.61 -4.55
C GLU A 96 -7.07 -9.20 -4.62
N ALA A 97 -7.56 -8.50 -3.60
CA ALA A 97 -8.94 -8.00 -3.53
C ALA A 97 -9.23 -6.80 -4.44
N SER A 98 -8.26 -6.32 -5.21
CA SER A 98 -8.38 -5.12 -6.04
C SER A 98 -7.96 -5.34 -7.49
N ILE A 99 -8.33 -4.38 -8.34
CA ILE A 99 -7.89 -4.28 -9.72
C ILE A 99 -7.26 -2.91 -9.96
N LYS A 100 -6.16 -2.88 -10.70
CA LYS A 100 -5.59 -1.64 -11.22
C LYS A 100 -6.51 -1.09 -12.30
N THR A 101 -6.80 0.21 -12.23
CA THR A 101 -7.74 0.85 -13.15
C THR A 101 -7.38 2.31 -13.34
N ASP A 102 -7.68 2.84 -14.52
CA ASP A 102 -7.66 4.26 -14.83
C ASP A 102 -8.92 4.98 -14.36
N GLN A 103 -9.91 4.25 -13.83
CA GLN A 103 -11.20 4.79 -13.41
C GLN A 103 -11.22 5.28 -11.95
N ALA A 104 -10.18 4.98 -11.16
CA ALA A 104 -10.08 5.48 -9.80
C ALA A 104 -9.80 6.99 -9.80
N ASN A 105 -10.44 7.72 -8.87
CA ASN A 105 -10.12 9.12 -8.56
C ASN A 105 -10.33 10.13 -9.70
N ILE A 106 -11.06 9.78 -10.75
CA ILE A 106 -11.40 10.67 -11.88
C ILE A 106 -12.91 10.84 -12.05
N ASP A 107 -13.33 11.95 -12.68
CA ASP A 107 -14.74 12.23 -12.98
C ASP A 107 -15.15 11.58 -14.32
N PHE A 108 -16.14 10.68 -14.31
CA PHE A 108 -16.78 10.15 -15.52
C PHE A 108 -18.04 10.93 -15.85
N SER A 109 -18.16 11.41 -17.09
CA SER A 109 -19.37 12.10 -17.55
C SER A 109 -20.37 11.10 -18.10
N ILE A 110 -21.54 11.02 -17.47
CA ILE A 110 -22.65 10.14 -17.82
C ILE A 110 -23.79 11.02 -18.33
N GLU A 111 -23.97 11.07 -19.65
CA GLU A 111 -25.14 11.71 -20.27
C GLU A 111 -26.34 10.78 -20.13
N VAL A 112 -27.43 11.32 -19.56
CA VAL A 112 -28.66 10.58 -19.32
C VAL A 112 -29.49 10.50 -20.59
N ASN A 113 -30.15 9.36 -20.81
CA ASN A 113 -31.12 9.22 -21.88
C ASN A 113 -32.24 10.28 -21.77
N LYS A 114 -32.35 11.14 -22.78
CA LYS A 114 -33.34 12.25 -22.86
C LYS A 114 -34.80 11.84 -22.69
N LYS A 115 -35.13 10.55 -22.88
CA LYS A 115 -36.48 10.01 -22.68
C LYS A 115 -36.81 9.73 -21.21
N GLN A 116 -35.83 9.80 -20.31
CA GLN A 116 -36.03 9.51 -18.90
C GLN A 116 -36.40 10.77 -18.13
N ASP A 117 -37.40 10.65 -17.26
CA ASP A 117 -37.78 11.70 -16.32
C ASP A 117 -36.66 11.94 -15.29
N PRO A 118 -36.26 13.21 -15.01
CA PRO A 118 -35.20 13.51 -14.04
C PRO A 118 -35.43 12.96 -12.62
N THR A 119 -36.69 12.89 -12.16
CA THR A 119 -37.00 12.32 -10.84
C THR A 119 -36.81 10.80 -10.83
N GLU A 120 -37.22 10.10 -11.89
CA GLU A 120 -36.96 8.66 -12.03
C GLU A 120 -35.47 8.35 -12.18
N VAL A 121 -34.73 9.21 -12.89
CA VAL A 121 -33.26 9.13 -12.99
C VAL A 121 -32.63 9.27 -11.62
N TRP A 122 -33.06 10.23 -10.79
CA TRP A 122 -32.56 10.39 -9.43
C TRP A 122 -32.81 9.16 -8.56
N LYS A 123 -33.99 8.53 -8.67
CA LYS A 123 -34.28 7.26 -7.97
C LYS A 123 -33.32 6.15 -8.40
N LYS A 124 -33.09 5.99 -9.72
CA LYS A 124 -32.13 5.02 -10.26
C LYS A 124 -30.71 5.30 -9.78
N VAL A 125 -30.28 6.56 -9.75
CA VAL A 125 -28.99 6.96 -9.19
C VAL A 125 -28.87 6.44 -7.76
N ASN A 126 -29.84 6.75 -6.89
CA ASN A 126 -29.82 6.30 -5.50
C ASN A 126 -29.79 4.76 -5.41
N GLN A 127 -30.58 4.06 -6.22
CA GLN A 127 -30.58 2.60 -6.27
C GLN A 127 -29.19 2.04 -6.62
N ILE A 128 -28.56 2.54 -7.69
CA ILE A 128 -27.20 2.15 -8.09
C ILE A 128 -26.24 2.39 -6.93
N VAL A 129 -26.29 3.55 -6.27
CA VAL A 129 -25.42 3.84 -5.13
C VAL A 129 -25.61 2.82 -4.01
N THR A 130 -26.85 2.54 -3.63
CA THR A 130 -27.17 1.63 -2.52
C THR A 130 -26.90 0.16 -2.84
N ASP A 131 -26.78 -0.21 -4.12
CA ASP A 131 -26.35 -1.55 -4.53
C ASP A 131 -24.87 -1.82 -4.15
N TYR A 132 -24.07 -0.76 -3.95
CA TYR A 132 -22.63 -0.85 -3.65
C TYR A 132 -22.22 -0.27 -2.29
N PHE A 133 -22.97 0.70 -1.76
CA PHE A 133 -22.63 1.43 -0.54
C PHE A 133 -23.79 1.40 0.45
N ASP A 134 -23.48 0.98 1.68
CA ASP A 134 -24.50 0.84 2.74
C ASP A 134 -25.07 2.18 3.23
N ALA A 135 -24.31 3.27 3.09
CA ALA A 135 -24.66 4.58 3.64
C ALA A 135 -24.36 5.74 2.69
N ILE A 136 -25.37 6.58 2.47
CA ILE A 136 -25.25 7.87 1.82
C ILE A 136 -25.06 8.93 2.91
N GLU A 137 -24.01 9.75 2.78
CA GLU A 137 -23.68 10.79 3.77
C GLU A 137 -24.37 12.12 3.42
N VAL A 138 -24.39 12.47 2.14
CA VAL A 138 -25.03 13.68 1.62
C VAL A 138 -25.84 13.30 0.37
N ALA A 139 -27.10 13.69 0.33
CA ALA A 139 -27.94 13.61 -0.87
C ALA A 139 -28.78 14.88 -0.98
N ASP A 140 -28.55 15.64 -2.04
CA ASP A 140 -29.29 16.84 -2.36
C ASP A 140 -29.86 16.71 -3.77
N LYS A 141 -31.20 16.59 -3.83
CA LYS A 141 -31.94 16.46 -5.09
C LYS A 141 -31.92 17.75 -5.90
N GLU A 142 -31.90 18.91 -5.25
CA GLU A 142 -32.01 20.21 -5.93
C GLU A 142 -30.76 20.53 -6.74
N THR A 143 -29.59 20.30 -6.15
CA THR A 143 -28.29 20.46 -6.84
C THR A 143 -27.82 19.20 -7.58
N SER A 144 -28.59 18.11 -7.44
CA SER A 144 -28.26 16.76 -7.90
C SER A 144 -26.84 16.33 -7.48
N TYR A 145 -26.55 16.55 -6.21
CA TYR A 145 -25.30 16.19 -5.55
C TYR A 145 -25.53 14.99 -4.62
N LEU A 146 -24.64 13.99 -4.70
CA LEU A 146 -24.65 12.85 -3.79
C LEU A 146 -23.21 12.50 -3.41
N ARG A 147 -23.00 12.23 -2.13
CA ARG A 147 -21.75 11.66 -1.61
C ARG A 147 -22.06 10.53 -0.63
N THR A 148 -21.40 9.40 -0.81
CA THR A 148 -21.50 8.29 0.16
C THR A 148 -20.61 8.54 1.36
N ALA A 149 -20.93 7.89 2.47
CA ALA A 149 -19.94 7.72 3.53
C ALA A 149 -18.74 6.93 2.99
N TRP A 150 -17.61 7.03 3.67
CA TRP A 150 -16.48 6.15 3.40
C TRP A 150 -16.82 4.69 3.71
N SER A 151 -16.69 3.80 2.74
CA SER A 151 -16.67 2.36 2.95
C SER A 151 -15.23 1.90 3.17
N ILE A 152 -14.96 1.24 4.28
CA ILE A 152 -13.61 0.87 4.73
C ILE A 152 -13.45 -0.63 4.63
N GLN A 153 -12.27 -1.07 4.20
CA GLN A 153 -11.85 -2.47 4.31
C GLN A 153 -10.40 -2.51 4.79
N SER A 154 -10.18 -3.14 5.94
CA SER A 154 -8.84 -3.38 6.49
C SER A 154 -8.30 -4.72 6.02
N PHE A 155 -7.01 -4.73 5.74
CA PHE A 155 -6.18 -5.86 5.30
C PHE A 155 -4.97 -5.99 6.24
N MET A 156 -4.13 -7.00 6.05
CA MET A 156 -3.00 -7.29 6.95
C MET A 156 -2.00 -6.14 7.08
N GLN A 157 -1.72 -5.41 6.00
CA GLN A 157 -0.76 -4.30 5.98
C GLN A 157 -1.34 -3.02 5.35
N ASN A 158 -2.66 -2.95 5.18
CA ASN A 158 -3.28 -1.81 4.53
C ASN A 158 -4.71 -1.60 5.01
N THR A 159 -5.21 -0.39 4.88
CA THR A 159 -6.63 -0.07 5.04
C THR A 159 -7.01 0.75 3.84
N ILE A 160 -8.00 0.26 3.10
CA ILE A 160 -8.54 0.91 1.92
C ILE A 160 -9.85 1.59 2.30
N ARG A 161 -10.04 2.81 1.83
CA ARG A 161 -11.34 3.49 1.90
C ARG A 161 -11.79 3.90 0.51
N THR A 162 -13.08 3.73 0.27
CA THR A 162 -13.72 4.05 -1.00
C THR A 162 -14.98 4.87 -0.75
N ARG A 163 -15.22 5.90 -1.55
CA ARG A 163 -16.50 6.62 -1.59
C ARG A 163 -16.87 6.99 -3.01
N LEU A 164 -18.15 7.21 -3.23
CA LEU A 164 -18.69 7.66 -4.50
C LEU A 164 -19.18 9.10 -4.37
N ILE A 165 -18.86 9.91 -5.38
CA ILE A 165 -19.32 11.29 -5.49
C ILE A 165 -20.03 11.44 -6.84
N ILE A 166 -21.25 11.96 -6.81
CA ILE A 166 -22.05 12.28 -7.98
C ILE A 166 -22.37 13.78 -7.92
N LYS A 167 -22.16 14.48 -9.03
CA LYS A 167 -22.46 15.90 -9.16
C LYS A 167 -23.06 16.21 -10.51
N LEU A 168 -23.97 17.18 -10.57
CA LEU A 168 -24.48 17.70 -11.83
C LEU A 168 -23.34 18.30 -12.65
N ALA A 169 -23.25 17.92 -13.92
CA ALA A 169 -22.33 18.53 -14.88
C ALA A 169 -23.06 19.52 -15.79
N LYS A 170 -24.23 19.12 -16.31
CA LYS A 170 -25.11 19.92 -17.16
C LYS A 170 -26.56 19.52 -16.89
N SER A 171 -27.48 20.47 -16.95
CA SER A 171 -28.92 20.22 -16.83
C SER A 171 -29.56 19.80 -18.17
N GLU A 172 -29.02 20.26 -19.30
CA GLU A 172 -29.50 19.91 -20.65
C GLU A 172 -28.31 19.73 -21.63
N PRO A 173 -28.13 18.53 -22.21
CA PRO A 173 -28.72 17.27 -21.75
C PRO A 173 -28.29 16.97 -20.31
N LEU A 174 -29.19 16.37 -19.52
CA LEU A 174 -28.89 16.00 -18.12
C LEU A 174 -27.65 15.11 -18.09
N THR A 175 -26.58 15.61 -17.47
CA THR A 175 -25.28 14.93 -17.42
C THR A 175 -24.77 14.92 -15.99
N TYR A 176 -24.39 13.75 -15.49
CA TYR A 176 -23.74 13.59 -14.20
C TYR A 176 -22.24 13.41 -14.36
N LYS A 177 -21.47 13.92 -13.40
CA LYS A 177 -20.10 13.48 -13.13
C LYS A 177 -20.12 12.48 -11.99
N VAL A 178 -19.65 11.27 -12.25
CA VAL A 178 -19.54 10.17 -11.29
C VAL A 178 -18.06 9.91 -11.01
N LYS A 179 -17.64 10.01 -9.75
CA LYS A 179 -16.26 9.80 -9.31
C LYS A 179 -16.21 8.77 -8.20
N LEU A 180 -15.55 7.65 -8.47
CA LEU A 180 -15.20 6.64 -7.46
C LEU A 180 -13.85 7.01 -6.85
N VAL A 181 -13.85 7.47 -5.61
CA VAL A 181 -12.63 7.81 -4.87
C VAL A 181 -12.11 6.57 -4.19
N SER A 182 -10.84 6.24 -4.36
CA SER A 182 -10.19 5.11 -3.69
C SER A 182 -8.83 5.53 -3.13
N GLU A 183 -8.63 5.26 -1.85
CA GLU A 183 -7.44 5.67 -1.10
C GLU A 183 -6.95 4.53 -0.20
N TYR A 184 -5.65 4.53 0.09
CA TYR A 184 -4.99 3.55 0.94
C TYR A 184 -4.13 4.24 2.01
N SER A 185 -3.89 3.56 3.13
CA SER A 185 -3.08 4.10 4.25
C SER A 185 -1.75 3.39 4.47
N GLY A 186 -1.56 2.20 3.90
CA GLY A 186 -0.35 1.38 4.10
C GLY A 186 -0.21 0.85 5.54
N SER A 187 -1.30 0.87 6.32
CA SER A 187 -1.35 0.29 7.66
C SER A 187 -2.70 -0.37 7.91
N ALA A 188 -2.71 -1.45 8.68
CA ALA A 188 -3.94 -2.12 9.09
C ALA A 188 -4.69 -1.27 10.12
N LEU A 189 -6.02 -1.37 10.11
CA LEU A 189 -6.92 -0.73 11.07
C LEU A 189 -6.77 0.80 11.18
N THR A 190 -6.32 1.45 10.10
CA THR A 190 -6.25 2.91 10.05
C THR A 190 -7.65 3.50 10.19
N SER A 191 -7.83 4.39 11.17
CA SER A 191 -9.11 5.07 11.38
C SER A 191 -9.48 5.91 10.16
N VAL A 192 -10.73 5.81 9.71
CA VAL A 192 -11.26 6.62 8.61
C VAL A 192 -11.19 8.13 8.85
N LYS A 193 -11.05 8.55 10.11
CA LYS A 193 -10.93 9.94 10.51
C LYS A 193 -9.50 10.50 10.40
N SER A 194 -8.51 9.63 10.20
CA SER A 194 -7.10 10.02 10.04
C SER A 194 -6.80 10.32 8.58
N ASP A 195 -7.45 11.36 8.05
CA ASP A 195 -7.38 11.75 6.64
C ASP A 195 -5.94 11.94 6.14
N GLU A 196 -5.05 12.42 6.99
CA GLU A 196 -3.63 12.65 6.71
C GLU A 196 -2.83 11.38 6.40
N LEU A 197 -3.35 10.21 6.77
CA LEU A 197 -2.69 8.92 6.52
C LEU A 197 -3.12 8.30 5.19
N PHE A 198 -4.20 8.79 4.58
CA PHE A 198 -4.72 8.23 3.34
C PHE A 198 -4.20 8.98 2.12
N HIS A 199 -3.89 8.20 1.09
CA HIS A 199 -3.36 8.69 -0.18
C HIS A 199 -4.12 8.03 -1.33
N ASP A 200 -4.25 8.75 -2.45
CA ASP A 200 -4.88 8.24 -3.66
C ASP A 200 -4.30 6.88 -4.07
N TRP A 201 -5.20 5.94 -4.38
CA TRP A 201 -4.84 4.62 -4.87
C TRP A 201 -5.20 4.48 -6.35
N ASP A 202 -4.30 3.89 -7.13
CA ASP A 202 -4.49 3.60 -8.57
C ASP A 202 -5.28 2.31 -8.82
N ARG A 203 -5.99 1.83 -7.80
CA ARG A 203 -6.75 0.58 -7.80
C ARG A 203 -8.10 0.80 -7.16
N VAL A 204 -9.03 -0.09 -7.49
CA VAL A 204 -10.33 -0.19 -6.81
C VAL A 204 -10.52 -1.60 -6.31
N LEU A 205 -11.20 -1.75 -5.17
CA LEU A 205 -11.62 -3.07 -4.71
C LEU A 205 -12.56 -3.70 -5.73
N ARG A 206 -12.43 -5.01 -5.95
CA ARG A 206 -13.20 -5.76 -6.97
C ARG A 206 -14.71 -5.59 -6.81
N LYS A 207 -15.19 -5.45 -5.58
CA LYS A 207 -16.62 -5.18 -5.31
C LYS A 207 -17.15 -3.88 -5.94
N TYR A 208 -16.27 -2.94 -6.31
CA TYR A 208 -16.64 -1.66 -6.93
C TYR A 208 -16.30 -1.58 -8.42
N GLN A 209 -15.76 -2.65 -9.03
CA GLN A 209 -15.25 -2.62 -10.40
C GLN A 209 -16.31 -2.21 -11.44
N ASN A 210 -17.59 -2.48 -11.16
CA ASN A 210 -18.69 -2.24 -12.07
C ASN A 210 -19.51 -0.97 -11.74
N VAL A 211 -19.14 -0.22 -10.69
CA VAL A 211 -19.93 0.96 -10.25
C VAL A 211 -20.13 1.94 -11.41
N ILE A 212 -19.04 2.32 -12.08
CA ILE A 212 -19.09 3.30 -13.18
C ILE A 212 -19.85 2.73 -14.39
N SER A 213 -19.63 1.48 -14.76
CA SER A 213 -20.33 0.84 -15.89
C SER A 213 -21.84 0.72 -15.65
N ASP A 214 -22.27 0.53 -14.41
CA ASP A 214 -23.68 0.46 -14.05
C ASP A 214 -24.37 1.81 -14.21
N PHE A 215 -23.70 2.91 -13.87
CA PHE A 215 -24.21 4.25 -14.18
C PHE A 215 -24.37 4.46 -15.68
N THR A 216 -23.36 4.14 -16.48
CA THR A 216 -23.43 4.25 -17.94
C THR A 216 -24.57 3.41 -18.52
N THR A 217 -24.70 2.15 -18.09
CA THR A 217 -25.67 1.19 -18.65
C THR A 217 -27.10 1.49 -18.21
N ARG A 218 -27.33 1.89 -16.95
CA ARG A 218 -28.68 2.06 -16.39
C ARG A 218 -29.25 3.46 -16.63
N LEU A 219 -28.40 4.48 -16.84
CA LEU A 219 -28.82 5.86 -17.07
C LEU A 219 -28.65 6.32 -18.52
N GLY A 220 -27.61 5.83 -19.19
CA GLY A 220 -27.27 6.25 -20.55
C GLY A 220 -28.18 5.68 -21.63
N ASN A 221 -27.94 6.12 -22.86
CA ASN A 221 -28.45 5.46 -24.06
C ASN A 221 -27.48 4.31 -24.40
N GLN A 222 -27.90 3.06 -24.22
CA GLN A 222 -27.37 2.00 -25.07
C GLN A 222 -28.01 2.09 -26.44
#